data_AF-A0A7S1GI30-F1
#
_entry.id   AF-A0A7S1GI30-F1
#
_cell.length_a   1.000
_cell.length_b   1.000
_cell.length_c   1.000
_cell.angle_alpha   90.00
_cell.angle_beta   90.00
_cell.angle_gamma   90.00
#
_symmetry.space_group_name_H-M   'P 1'
#
loop_
_entity.id
_entity.type
_entity.pdbx_description
1 polymer ?
#
loop_
_entity_poly.entity_id
_entity_poly.type
_entity_poly.pdbx_seq_one_letter_code
_entity_poly.pdbx_strand_id
1 'polypeptide(L)'
;VAYVAQHAFHHVEQHIEDSPVHYIQWRFKDAYDKEKIESEGYKIGADEAKSIEEFGLEDIWSRRMRAGKLEYEVKKKNIPERDNKYYSRDELLAMGFEKLLKQTDEKIAAKEAGLDLRPVTTTEIQKHLDDFGLAQEFGTYGKIRGLSGGQKVKLVLAAAMWNCPHLLVLDE
;
A
#
# COMPACT_ATOMS: atom_id res chain seq x y z
N VAL A 1 -1.82 -0.32 10.75
CA VAL A 1 -1.43 0.99 11.33
C VAL A 1 -1.40 2.00 10.20
N ALA A 2 -2.08 3.13 10.34
CA ALA A 2 -1.94 4.28 9.46
C ALA A 2 -1.20 5.39 10.20
N TYR A 3 -0.33 6.11 9.48
CA TYR A 3 0.48 7.19 10.03
C TYR A 3 0.23 8.45 9.22
N VAL A 4 -0.06 9.55 9.91
CA VAL A 4 -0.21 10.89 9.34
C VAL A 4 0.93 11.73 9.88
N ALA A 5 1.91 11.99 9.02
CA ALA A 5 3.10 12.77 9.36
C ALA A 5 2.82 14.28 9.42
N GLN A 6 3.68 15.03 10.10
CA GLN A 6 3.69 16.50 10.03
C GLN A 6 3.85 17.02 8.58
N HIS A 7 4.57 16.27 7.74
CA HIS A 7 4.71 16.49 6.30
C HIS A 7 3.72 15.68 5.45
N ALA A 8 2.57 15.26 5.97
CA ALA A 8 1.60 14.46 5.21
C ALA A 8 1.08 15.18 3.96
N PHE A 9 1.18 16.52 3.91
CA PHE A 9 0.89 17.29 2.71
C PHE A 9 1.86 17.00 1.56
N HIS A 10 3.10 16.58 1.81
CA HIS A 10 4.09 16.34 0.76
C HIS A 10 3.62 15.31 -0.27
N HIS A 11 2.91 14.28 0.19
CA HIS A 11 2.34 13.26 -0.69
C HIS A 11 1.20 13.82 -1.54
N VAL A 12 0.26 14.52 -0.89
CA VAL A 12 -0.87 15.18 -1.55
C VAL A 12 -0.41 16.28 -2.51
N GLU A 13 0.72 16.93 -2.24
CA GLU A 13 1.33 17.96 -3.07
C GLU A 13 1.88 17.43 -4.40
N GLN A 14 2.27 16.14 -4.46
CA GLN A 14 2.65 15.51 -5.73
C GLN A 14 1.44 15.30 -6.67
N HIS A 15 0.23 15.38 -6.11
CA HIS A 15 -1.05 15.17 -6.79
C HIS A 15 -1.88 16.45 -6.89
N ILE A 16 -1.27 17.64 -6.82
CA ILE A 16 -2.00 18.92 -6.80
C ILE A 16 -2.96 19.14 -7.98
N GLU A 17 -2.69 18.54 -9.13
CA GLU A 17 -3.53 18.66 -10.33
C GLU A 17 -4.66 17.63 -10.40
N ASP A 18 -4.61 16.60 -9.54
CA ASP A 18 -5.64 15.57 -9.43
C ASP A 18 -6.81 16.04 -8.55
N SER A 19 -7.97 15.40 -8.72
CA SER A 19 -9.04 15.52 -7.73
C SER A 19 -8.75 14.63 -6.52
N PRO A 20 -9.26 14.97 -5.32
CA PRO A 20 -9.17 14.12 -4.14
C PRO A 20 -9.63 12.68 -4.37
N VAL A 21 -10.71 12.49 -5.14
CA VAL A 21 -11.14 11.15 -5.57
C VAL A 21 -10.04 10.46 -6.38
N HIS A 22 -9.50 11.12 -7.40
CA HIS A 22 -8.50 10.51 -8.26
C HIS A 22 -7.21 10.15 -7.51
N TYR A 23 -6.81 10.98 -6.55
CA TYR A 23 -5.71 10.70 -5.65
C TYR A 23 -5.91 9.41 -4.84
N ILE A 24 -7.07 9.25 -4.19
CA ILE A 24 -7.40 8.00 -3.45
C ILE A 24 -7.49 6.82 -4.43
N GLN A 25 -8.03 7.02 -5.64
CA GLN A 25 -8.06 5.97 -6.66
C GLN A 25 -6.66 5.51 -7.03
N TRP A 26 -5.75 6.43 -7.32
CA TRP A 26 -4.36 6.12 -7.64
C TRP A 26 -3.66 5.39 -6.49
N ARG A 27 -3.90 5.84 -5.25
CA ARG A 27 -3.24 5.29 -4.05
C ARG A 27 -3.65 3.85 -3.75
N PHE A 28 -4.91 3.49 -3.99
CA PHE A 28 -5.48 2.19 -3.59
C PHE A 28 -5.94 1.30 -4.75
N LYS A 29 -5.64 1.65 -6.00
CA LYS A 29 -6.05 0.91 -7.21
C LYS A 29 -5.74 -0.58 -7.13
N ASP A 30 -4.58 -0.93 -6.58
CA ASP A 30 -4.07 -2.30 -6.55
C ASP A 30 -4.40 -3.04 -5.24
N ALA A 31 -5.40 -2.55 -4.49
CA ALA A 31 -5.86 -3.12 -3.21
C ALA A 31 -4.80 -3.12 -2.08
N TYR A 32 -3.78 -2.27 -2.19
CA TYR A 32 -2.84 -1.94 -1.12
C TYR A 32 -2.52 -0.44 -1.16
N ASP A 33 -1.93 0.08 -0.08
CA ASP A 33 -1.50 1.48 -0.01
C ASP A 33 -0.21 1.69 -0.81
N LYS A 34 -0.33 2.25 -2.01
CA LYS A 34 0.80 2.48 -2.90
C LYS A 34 1.85 3.42 -2.32
N GLU A 35 1.43 4.50 -1.64
CA GLU A 35 2.38 5.45 -1.03
C GLU A 35 3.23 4.78 0.05
N LYS A 36 2.63 3.88 0.82
CA LYS A 36 3.35 3.10 1.83
C LYS A 36 4.44 2.24 1.20
N ILE A 37 4.14 1.56 0.09
CA ILE A 37 5.10 0.72 -0.64
C ILE A 37 6.21 1.56 -1.30
N GLU A 38 5.90 2.79 -1.72
CA GLU A 38 6.87 3.72 -2.34
C GLU A 38 7.77 4.45 -1.32
N SER A 39 7.43 4.42 -0.03
CA SER A 39 8.25 5.02 1.02
C SER A 39 9.63 4.34 1.15
N GLU A 40 10.62 5.09 1.62
CA GLU A 40 12.01 4.60 1.82
C GLU A 40 12.09 3.33 2.69
N GLY A 41 11.13 3.15 3.59
CA GLY A 41 11.00 1.95 4.42
C GLY A 41 10.71 0.66 3.63
N TYR A 42 10.08 0.77 2.45
CA TYR A 42 9.59 -0.34 1.64
C TYR A 42 10.23 -0.41 0.24
N LYS A 43 10.84 0.67 -0.24
CA LYS A 43 11.50 0.70 -1.54
C LYS A 43 12.64 -0.33 -1.63
N ILE A 44 12.60 -1.17 -2.66
CA ILE A 44 13.63 -2.18 -2.93
C ILE A 44 14.88 -1.47 -3.48
N GLY A 45 16.02 -1.72 -2.83
CA GLY A 45 17.32 -1.17 -3.25
C GLY A 45 17.93 -1.92 -4.44
N ALA A 46 18.98 -1.35 -5.03
CA ALA A 46 19.64 -1.95 -6.20
C ALA A 46 20.25 -3.33 -5.91
N ASP A 47 20.88 -3.50 -4.74
CA ASP A 47 21.50 -4.78 -4.35
C ASP A 47 20.46 -5.88 -4.17
N GLU A 48 19.35 -5.58 -3.48
CA GLU A 48 18.25 -6.52 -3.30
C GLU A 48 17.57 -6.86 -4.63
N ALA A 49 17.34 -5.86 -5.51
CA ALA A 49 16.79 -6.10 -6.84
C ALA A 49 17.68 -7.07 -7.66
N LYS A 50 19.00 -6.91 -7.56
CA LYS A 50 19.96 -7.81 -8.20
C LYS A 50 19.88 -9.23 -7.63
N SER A 51 19.82 -9.37 -6.30
CA SER A 51 19.66 -10.69 -5.66
C SER A 51 18.33 -11.38 -6.05
N ILE A 52 17.25 -10.62 -6.17
CA ILE A 52 15.94 -11.10 -6.64
C ILE A 52 16.04 -11.64 -8.07
N GLU A 53 16.73 -10.90 -8.95
CA GLU A 53 16.94 -11.30 -10.34
C GLU A 53 17.82 -12.56 -10.45
N GLU A 54 18.95 -12.59 -9.76
CA GLU A 54 19.88 -13.74 -9.74
C GLU A 54 19.22 -15.01 -9.19
N PHE A 55 18.35 -14.87 -8.18
CA PHE A 55 17.60 -16.00 -7.63
C PHE A 55 16.50 -16.51 -8.57
N GLY A 56 16.12 -15.70 -9.57
CA GLY A 56 15.04 -15.98 -10.50
C GLY A 56 13.66 -15.90 -9.84
N LEU A 57 13.48 -15.03 -8.84
CA LEU A 57 12.17 -14.82 -8.22
C LEU A 57 11.21 -14.19 -9.23
N GLU A 58 10.01 -14.75 -9.33
CA GLU A 58 8.91 -14.19 -10.12
C GLU A 58 7.91 -13.52 -9.20
N ASP A 59 7.46 -14.22 -8.14
CA ASP A 59 6.52 -13.68 -7.17
C ASP A 59 6.51 -14.49 -5.86
N ILE A 60 5.87 -13.95 -4.81
CA ILE A 60 5.54 -14.66 -3.57
C ILE A 60 4.02 -14.79 -3.48
N TRP A 61 3.53 -16.02 -3.56
CA TRP A 61 2.11 -16.31 -3.76
C TRP A 61 1.32 -16.43 -2.47
N SER A 62 1.92 -17.07 -1.47
CA SER A 62 1.24 -17.35 -0.22
C SER A 62 2.22 -17.36 0.94
N ARG A 63 1.66 -17.29 2.15
CA ARG A 63 2.39 -17.35 3.41
C ARG A 63 1.67 -18.30 4.34
N ARG A 64 2.41 -19.14 5.06
CA ARG A 64 1.85 -20.08 6.03
C ARG A 64 2.70 -20.17 7.28
N MET A 65 2.09 -20.59 8.37
CA MET A 65 2.79 -20.97 9.59
C MET A 65 3.02 -22.48 9.60
N ARG A 66 4.27 -22.92 9.68
CA ARG A 66 4.63 -24.34 9.80
C ARG A 66 5.61 -24.53 10.94
N ALA A 67 5.23 -25.36 11.92
CA ALA A 67 6.05 -25.61 13.13
C ALA A 67 6.54 -24.32 13.82
N GLY A 68 5.67 -23.30 13.90
CA GLY A 68 5.98 -22.01 14.52
C GLY A 68 6.89 -21.09 13.69
N LYS A 69 7.23 -21.48 12.45
CA LYS A 69 7.99 -20.66 11.50
C LYS A 69 7.11 -20.19 10.36
N LEU A 70 7.32 -18.94 9.97
CA LEU A 70 6.66 -18.34 8.82
C LEU A 70 7.38 -18.79 7.54
N GLU A 71 6.64 -19.41 6.64
CA GLU A 71 7.10 -19.85 5.33
C GLU A 71 6.36 -19.13 4.22
N TYR A 72 7.07 -18.79 3.15
CA TYR A 72 6.56 -18.09 1.97
C TYR A 72 6.66 -19.00 0.76
N GLU A 73 5.57 -19.12 0.02
CA GLU A 73 5.53 -19.84 -1.24
C GLU A 73 6.11 -18.99 -2.36
N VAL A 74 7.25 -19.39 -2.88
CA VAL A 74 7.99 -18.64 -3.89
C VAL A 74 7.77 -19.26 -5.26
N LYS A 75 7.26 -18.43 -6.18
CA LYS A 75 7.20 -18.71 -7.60
C LYS A 75 8.49 -18.26 -8.26
N LYS A 76 9.16 -19.16 -8.97
CA LYS A 76 10.37 -18.87 -9.75
C LYS A 76 10.05 -18.75 -11.24
N LYS A 77 10.81 -17.89 -11.91
CA LYS A 77 10.76 -17.73 -13.37
C LYS A 77 11.03 -19.07 -14.05
N ASN A 78 10.26 -19.38 -15.09
CA ASN A 78 10.38 -20.60 -15.90
C ASN A 78 10.21 -21.93 -15.13
N ILE A 79 9.71 -21.90 -13.89
CA ILE A 79 9.35 -23.09 -13.12
C ILE A 79 7.82 -23.19 -13.07
N PRO A 80 7.21 -24.36 -13.38
CA PRO A 80 5.76 -24.54 -13.25
C PRO A 80 5.26 -24.31 -11.82
N GLU A 81 4.03 -23.83 -11.68
CA GLU A 81 3.42 -23.48 -10.38
C GLU A 81 3.36 -24.65 -9.40
N ARG A 82 3.15 -25.87 -9.90
CA ARG A 82 3.16 -27.11 -9.09
C ARG A 82 4.50 -27.38 -8.39
N ASP A 83 5.57 -26.77 -8.90
CA ASP A 83 6.93 -26.93 -8.42
C ASP A 83 7.38 -25.73 -7.56
N ASN A 84 6.43 -24.86 -7.15
CA ASN A 84 6.65 -23.81 -6.17
C ASN A 84 7.23 -24.38 -4.87
N LYS A 85 8.13 -23.63 -4.24
CA LYS A 85 8.79 -24.04 -3.01
C LYS A 85 8.53 -23.06 -1.88
N TYR A 86 8.44 -23.60 -0.68
CA TYR A 86 8.34 -22.81 0.53
C TYR A 86 9.74 -22.51 1.08
N TYR A 87 9.97 -21.25 1.41
CA TYR A 87 11.17 -20.78 2.09
C TYR A 87 10.78 -20.11 3.39
N SER A 88 11.52 -20.37 4.46
CA SER A 88 11.34 -19.66 5.71
C SER A 88 11.72 -18.19 5.58
N ARG A 89 11.17 -17.36 6.48
CA ARG A 89 11.54 -15.94 6.57
C ARG A 89 13.05 -15.74 6.68
N ASP A 90 13.71 -16.54 7.52
CA ASP A 90 15.15 -16.42 7.79
C ASP A 90 15.99 -16.73 6.54
N GLU A 91 15.59 -17.72 5.74
CA GLU A 91 16.26 -18.06 4.48
C GLU A 91 16.16 -16.90 3.47
N LEU A 92 14.97 -16.32 3.31
CA LEU A 92 14.76 -15.21 2.37
C LEU A 92 15.48 -13.92 2.83
N LEU A 93 15.56 -13.68 4.14
CA LEU A 93 16.37 -12.59 4.68
C LEU A 93 17.86 -12.81 4.44
N ALA A 94 18.36 -14.04 4.61
CA ALA A 94 19.75 -14.37 4.31
C ALA A 94 20.08 -14.22 2.81
N MET A 95 19.09 -14.32 1.92
CA MET A 95 19.21 -14.03 0.48
C MET A 95 19.10 -12.54 0.14
N GLY A 96 18.84 -11.68 1.13
CA GLY A 96 18.77 -10.22 0.96
C GLY A 96 17.36 -9.67 0.66
N PHE A 97 16.29 -10.47 0.79
CA PHE A 97 14.93 -10.08 0.40
C PHE A 97 14.16 -9.31 1.48
N GLU A 98 14.81 -8.40 2.19
CA GLU A 98 14.21 -7.70 3.32
C GLU A 98 13.02 -6.81 2.93
N LYS A 99 13.17 -5.98 1.90
CA LYS A 99 12.12 -5.04 1.46
C LYS A 99 11.03 -5.80 0.71
N LEU A 100 11.39 -6.79 -0.10
CA LEU A 100 10.43 -7.66 -0.78
C LEU A 100 9.50 -8.33 0.23
N LEU A 101 10.04 -8.94 1.29
CA LEU A 101 9.22 -9.56 2.34
C LEU A 101 8.29 -8.54 3.01
N LYS A 102 8.79 -7.34 3.33
CA LYS A 102 7.96 -6.27 3.89
C LYS A 102 6.80 -5.88 2.96
N GLN A 103 7.06 -5.74 1.67
CA GLN A 103 6.03 -5.44 0.67
C GLN A 103 5.01 -6.58 0.55
N THR A 104 5.48 -7.84 0.52
CA THR A 104 4.61 -9.02 0.45
C THR A 104 3.71 -9.13 1.67
N ASP A 105 4.27 -8.98 2.87
CA ASP A 105 3.49 -9.02 4.10
C ASP A 105 2.43 -7.90 4.14
N GLU A 106 2.75 -6.71 3.64
CA GLU A 106 1.79 -5.60 3.54
C GLU A 106 0.65 -5.91 2.56
N LYS A 107 0.97 -6.45 1.37
CA LYS A 107 -0.05 -6.85 0.37
C LYS A 107 -0.95 -7.96 0.88
N ILE A 108 -0.39 -8.96 1.55
CA ILE A 108 -1.15 -10.06 2.17
C ILE A 108 -2.06 -9.49 3.26
N ALA A 109 -1.54 -8.65 4.16
CA ALA A 109 -2.33 -8.03 5.21
C ALA A 109 -3.46 -7.15 4.66
N ALA A 110 -3.21 -6.41 3.57
CA ALA A 110 -4.22 -5.61 2.90
C ALA A 110 -5.36 -6.46 2.32
N LYS A 111 -5.00 -7.57 1.66
CA LYS A 111 -5.96 -8.55 1.14
C LYS A 111 -6.74 -9.24 2.26
N GLU A 112 -6.09 -9.65 3.35
CA GLU A 112 -6.75 -10.22 4.52
C GLU A 112 -7.71 -9.24 5.21
N ALA A 113 -7.43 -7.94 5.13
CA ALA A 113 -8.34 -6.88 5.59
C ALA A 113 -9.51 -6.61 4.64
N GLY A 114 -9.60 -7.31 3.50
CA GLY A 114 -10.68 -7.19 2.52
C GLY A 114 -10.58 -5.95 1.63
N LEU A 115 -9.39 -5.35 1.49
CA LEU A 115 -9.21 -4.19 0.62
C LEU A 115 -9.42 -4.49 -0.86
N ASP A 116 -9.21 -5.75 -1.26
CA ASP A 116 -9.52 -6.25 -2.59
C ASP A 116 -11.03 -6.27 -2.86
N LEU A 117 -11.85 -6.30 -1.82
CA LEU A 117 -13.32 -6.27 -1.92
C LEU A 117 -13.88 -4.84 -1.89
N ARG A 118 -13.11 -3.84 -1.45
CA ARG A 118 -13.56 -2.44 -1.37
C ARG A 118 -13.46 -1.77 -2.74
N PRO A 119 -14.58 -1.38 -3.38
CA PRO A 119 -14.52 -0.79 -4.72
C PRO A 119 -13.86 0.58 -4.73
N VAL A 120 -12.89 0.78 -5.61
CA VAL A 120 -12.14 2.03 -5.78
C VAL A 120 -12.82 2.92 -6.83
N THR A 121 -14.15 3.03 -6.75
CA THR A 121 -14.97 3.81 -7.69
C THR A 121 -15.14 5.25 -7.21
N THR A 122 -15.41 6.17 -8.14
CA THR A 122 -15.65 7.58 -7.79
C THR A 122 -16.77 7.74 -6.77
N THR A 123 -17.87 7.01 -6.92
CA THR A 123 -19.02 7.07 -5.99
C THR A 123 -18.65 6.60 -4.59
N GLU A 124 -17.95 5.47 -4.48
CA GLU A 124 -17.58 4.91 -3.17
C GLU A 124 -16.55 5.79 -2.44
N ILE A 125 -15.59 6.33 -3.19
CA ILE A 125 -14.58 7.23 -2.63
C ILE A 125 -15.22 8.56 -2.24
N GLN A 126 -16.12 9.11 -3.06
CA GLN A 126 -16.80 10.35 -2.71
C GLN A 126 -17.63 10.18 -1.43
N LYS A 127 -18.36 9.05 -1.30
CA LYS A 127 -19.10 8.73 -0.08
C LYS A 127 -18.18 8.71 1.15
N HIS A 128 -17.01 8.07 1.04
CA HIS A 128 -16.01 8.09 2.10
C HIS A 128 -15.49 9.51 2.38
N LEU A 129 -15.25 10.34 1.37
CA LEU A 129 -14.84 11.73 1.54
C LEU A 129 -15.91 12.60 2.22
N ASP A 130 -17.19 12.32 1.96
CA ASP A 130 -18.32 12.99 2.60
C ASP A 130 -18.33 12.74 4.12
N ASP A 131 -17.95 11.53 4.58
CA ASP A 131 -17.81 11.19 6.01
C ASP A 131 -16.71 12.01 6.71
N PHE A 132 -15.72 12.52 5.96
CA PHE A 132 -14.69 13.44 6.46
C PHE A 132 -15.03 14.92 6.21
N GLY A 133 -16.23 15.19 5.70
CA GLY A 133 -16.72 16.53 5.40
C GLY A 133 -15.99 17.19 4.24
N LEU A 134 -15.64 16.43 3.21
CA LEU A 134 -15.11 16.91 1.93
C LEU A 134 -16.12 16.65 0.80
N ALA A 135 -17.07 17.58 0.66
CA ALA A 135 -18.17 17.49 -0.28
C ALA A 135 -17.74 17.31 -1.75
N GLN A 136 -18.66 16.80 -2.58
CA GLN A 136 -18.41 16.44 -3.97
C GLN A 136 -17.83 17.54 -4.85
N GLU A 137 -18.20 18.80 -4.60
CA GLU A 137 -17.64 19.97 -5.30
C GLU A 137 -16.12 20.07 -5.14
N PHE A 138 -15.57 19.63 -4.00
CA PHE A 138 -14.14 19.58 -3.72
C PHE A 138 -13.54 18.21 -4.01
N GLY A 139 -14.26 17.14 -3.67
CA GLY A 139 -13.76 15.77 -3.75
C GLY A 139 -13.66 15.22 -5.17
N THR A 140 -14.74 15.36 -5.96
CA THR A 140 -14.82 14.79 -7.31
C THR A 140 -14.42 15.81 -8.37
N TYR A 141 -14.94 17.02 -8.29
CA TYR A 141 -14.79 18.04 -9.34
C TYR A 141 -13.65 19.02 -9.07
N GLY A 142 -13.33 19.26 -7.81
CA GLY A 142 -12.23 20.12 -7.38
C GLY A 142 -10.87 19.47 -7.61
N LYS A 143 -9.83 20.32 -7.68
CA LYS A 143 -8.43 19.89 -7.68
C LYS A 143 -7.82 20.09 -6.30
N ILE A 144 -6.87 19.23 -5.94
CA ILE A 144 -6.15 19.30 -4.67
C ILE A 144 -5.49 20.67 -4.44
N ARG A 145 -4.94 21.30 -5.50
CA ARG A 145 -4.36 22.65 -5.42
C ARG A 145 -5.32 23.73 -4.91
N GLY A 146 -6.62 23.56 -5.16
CA GLY A 146 -7.66 24.52 -4.78
C GLY A 146 -8.19 24.31 -3.36
N LEU A 147 -7.74 23.26 -2.67
CA LEU A 147 -8.15 22.98 -1.30
C LEU A 147 -7.44 23.91 -0.32
N SER A 148 -8.22 24.45 0.63
CA SER A 148 -7.69 25.09 1.83
C SER A 148 -6.85 24.11 2.65
N GLY A 149 -6.00 24.61 3.55
CA GLY A 149 -5.20 23.77 4.45
C GLY A 149 -6.06 22.77 5.24
N GLY A 150 -7.19 23.21 5.80
CA GLY A 150 -8.12 22.33 6.52
C GLY A 150 -8.77 21.25 5.64
N GLN A 151 -9.06 21.55 4.37
CA GLN A 151 -9.55 20.55 3.42
C GLN A 151 -8.48 19.53 3.03
N LYS A 152 -7.21 19.97 2.90
CA LYS A 152 -6.09 19.05 2.69
C LYS A 152 -5.90 18.10 3.88
N VAL A 153 -6.06 18.59 5.13
CA VAL A 153 -6.02 17.74 6.33
C VAL A 153 -7.12 16.68 6.28
N LYS A 154 -8.35 17.08 5.93
CA LYS A 154 -9.47 16.13 5.75
C LYS A 154 -9.16 15.06 4.69
N LEU A 155 -8.57 15.45 3.57
CA LEU A 155 -8.16 14.51 2.53
C LEU A 155 -7.10 13.52 3.01
N VAL A 156 -6.06 14.01 3.70
CA VAL A 156 -5.01 13.16 4.28
C VAL A 156 -5.60 12.16 5.29
N LEU A 157 -6.46 12.64 6.18
CA LEU A 157 -7.15 11.78 7.16
C LEU A 157 -8.05 10.75 6.47
N ALA A 158 -8.82 11.18 5.46
CA ALA A 158 -9.67 10.28 4.69
C ALA A 158 -8.84 9.20 4.00
N ALA A 159 -7.73 9.55 3.35
CA ALA A 159 -6.84 8.60 2.69
C ALA A 159 -6.21 7.62 3.70
N ALA A 160 -5.74 8.10 4.86
CA ALA A 160 -5.19 7.26 5.92
C ALA A 160 -6.23 6.27 6.48
N MET A 161 -7.49 6.66 6.54
CA MET A 161 -8.60 5.86 7.05
C MET A 161 -9.25 4.95 5.99
N TRP A 162 -8.85 5.03 4.73
CA TRP A 162 -9.38 4.17 3.66
C TRP A 162 -9.12 2.69 3.94
N ASN A 163 -7.99 2.37 4.56
CA ASN A 163 -7.64 0.98 4.91
C ASN A 163 -8.21 0.50 6.25
N CYS A 164 -9.18 1.23 6.83
CA CYS A 164 -9.79 0.93 8.13
C CYS A 164 -8.75 0.52 9.19
N PRO A 165 -7.71 1.34 9.42
CA PRO A 165 -6.58 0.96 10.25
C PRO A 165 -6.99 0.74 11.71
N HIS A 166 -6.46 -0.31 12.33
CA HIS A 166 -6.65 -0.57 13.77
C HIS A 166 -5.97 0.47 14.69
N LEU A 167 -4.92 1.13 14.21
CA LEU A 167 -4.16 2.14 14.92
C LEU A 167 -3.91 3.30 13.96
N LEU A 168 -4.33 4.50 14.36
CA LEU A 168 -4.03 5.75 13.68
C LEU A 168 -3.05 6.53 14.54
N VAL A 169 -1.90 6.88 13.96
CA VAL A 169 -0.89 7.72 14.60
C VAL A 169 -0.95 9.09 13.94
N LEU A 170 -1.15 10.12 14.75
CA LEU A 170 -1.16 11.52 14.34
C LEU A 170 0.08 12.17 14.92
N ASP A 171 0.94 12.68 14.05
CA ASP A 171 2.16 13.40 14.43
C ASP A 171 1.97 14.87 14.09
N GLU A 172 1.76 15.69 15.12
CA GLU A 172 1.48 17.13 15.03
C GLU A 172 2.67 17.95 15.57
#